data_AF-A0A2U9BA07-F1
#
_entry.id   AF-A0A2U9BA07-F1
#
_cell.length_a   1.000
_cell.length_b   1.000
_cell.length_c   1.000
_cell.angle_alpha   90.00
_cell.angle_beta   90.00
_cell.angle_gamma   90.00
#
_symmetry.space_group_name_H-M   'P 1'
#
loop_
_entity.id
_entity.type
_entity.pdbx_description
1 polymer ?
#
loop_
_entity_poly.entity_id
_entity_poly.type
_entity_poly.pdbx_seq_one_letter_code
_entity_poly.pdbx_strand_id
1 'polypeptide(L)'
;MTSTLKGITLKGSAELVAEFFSFGINSILYQRGIYPPETFTRITHYDMSLQLTTDPKLKNYLTNVVSQLKEWLFECTVQKLVLVITCLETSEVLERWQFDIECDKSAKESSAPREKSIKTIQDEIRSVIRQITATITFLPLLETPCE
;
A
#
# COMPACT_ATOMS: atom_id res chain seq x y z
N MET A 1 18.65 -21.99 16.26
CA MET A 1 18.41 -22.30 14.84
C MET A 1 17.24 -21.43 14.37
N THR A 2 17.55 -20.27 13.81
CA THR A 2 16.54 -19.37 13.24
C THR A 2 16.07 -19.97 11.93
N SER A 3 14.84 -20.49 11.89
CA SER A 3 14.23 -21.01 10.67
C SER A 3 13.96 -19.84 9.74
N THR A 4 14.94 -19.49 8.90
CA THR A 4 14.72 -18.58 7.76
C THR A 4 13.73 -19.28 6.85
N LEU A 5 12.49 -18.79 6.81
CA LEU A 5 11.47 -19.23 5.84
C LEU A 5 12.07 -19.06 4.44
N LYS A 6 12.47 -20.17 3.82
CA LYS A 6 13.13 -20.21 2.50
C LYS A 6 12.16 -19.98 1.33
N GLY A 7 10.87 -19.81 1.61
CA GLY A 7 9.89 -19.51 0.59
C GLY A 7 8.65 -18.83 1.13
N ILE A 8 7.89 -18.25 0.21
CA ILE A 8 6.66 -17.51 0.48
C ILE A 8 5.45 -18.29 -0.01
N THR A 9 4.44 -18.40 0.84
CA THR A 9 3.13 -18.95 0.46
C THR A 9 2.26 -17.84 -0.15
N LEU A 10 1.20 -18.20 -0.89
CA LEU A 10 0.24 -17.22 -1.39
C LEU A 10 -0.35 -16.36 -0.25
N LYS A 11 -0.62 -16.97 0.91
CA LYS A 11 -1.07 -16.27 2.11
C LYS A 11 -0.05 -15.24 2.61
N GLY A 12 1.23 -15.63 2.69
CA GLY A 12 2.30 -14.71 3.07
C GLY A 12 2.47 -13.57 2.06
N SER A 13 2.32 -13.86 0.77
CA SER A 13 2.36 -12.84 -0.28
C SER A 13 1.20 -11.85 -0.17
N ALA A 14 -0.02 -12.33 0.04
CA ALA A 14 -1.20 -11.49 0.24
C ALA A 14 -1.05 -10.59 1.47
N GLU A 15 -0.44 -11.10 2.55
CA GLU A 15 -0.11 -10.31 3.74
C GLU A 15 0.86 -9.17 3.46
N LEU A 16 1.97 -9.45 2.75
CA LEU A 16 2.96 -8.43 2.40
C LEU A 16 2.39 -7.37 1.46
N VAL A 17 1.57 -7.78 0.48
CA VAL A 17 0.94 -6.83 -0.47
C VAL A 17 -0.12 -5.97 0.24
N ALA A 18 -0.93 -6.54 1.11
CA ALA A 18 -1.90 -5.78 1.90
C ALA A 18 -1.19 -4.76 2.84
N GLU A 19 -0.09 -5.17 3.47
CA GLU A 19 0.76 -4.28 4.27
C GLU A 19 1.35 -3.15 3.44
N PHE A 20 1.86 -3.44 2.24
CA PHE A 20 2.31 -2.42 1.29
C PHE A 20 1.21 -1.40 1.00
N PHE A 21 -0.02 -1.83 0.72
CA PHE A 21 -1.12 -0.89 0.46
C PHE A 21 -1.46 -0.01 1.66
N SER A 22 -1.40 -0.55 2.87
CA SER A 22 -1.57 0.24 4.09
C SER A 22 -0.55 1.39 4.16
N PHE A 23 0.74 1.10 3.94
CA PHE A 23 1.79 2.12 3.97
C PHE A 23 1.76 3.06 2.76
N GLY A 24 1.51 2.52 1.57
CA GLY A 24 1.44 3.28 0.32
C GLY A 24 0.33 4.31 0.35
N ILE A 25 -0.87 3.92 0.78
CA ILE A 25 -2.02 4.84 0.89
C ILE A 25 -1.74 5.92 1.93
N ASN A 26 -1.26 5.57 3.13
CA ASN A 26 -0.89 6.58 4.14
C ASN A 26 0.18 7.55 3.62
N SER A 27 1.15 7.06 2.86
CA SER A 27 2.20 7.89 2.28
C SER A 27 1.64 8.88 1.25
N ILE A 28 0.71 8.44 0.39
CA ILE A 28 0.07 9.34 -0.59
C ILE A 28 -0.77 10.40 0.14
N LEU A 29 -1.62 10.00 1.09
CA LEU A 29 -2.47 10.92 1.85
C LEU A 29 -1.66 11.99 2.58
N TYR A 30 -0.53 11.61 3.18
CA TYR A 30 0.37 12.54 3.86
C TYR A 30 1.08 13.49 2.89
N GLN A 31 1.71 12.94 1.85
CA GLN A 31 2.55 13.72 0.93
C GLN A 31 1.74 14.63 -0.02
N ARG A 32 0.50 14.27 -0.33
CA ARG A 32 -0.43 15.13 -1.09
C ARG A 32 -1.20 16.11 -0.20
N GLY A 33 -1.05 16.03 1.13
CA GLY A 33 -1.69 16.95 2.06
C GLY A 33 -3.21 16.79 2.15
N ILE A 34 -3.74 15.59 1.88
CA ILE A 34 -5.18 15.30 1.99
C ILE A 34 -5.65 15.37 3.44
N TYR A 35 -4.76 14.96 4.35
CA TYR A 35 -4.97 15.07 5.79
C TYR A 35 -3.86 15.92 6.42
N PRO A 36 -4.13 16.64 7.52
CA PRO A 36 -3.14 17.46 8.18
C PRO A 36 -1.94 16.64 8.69
N PRO A 37 -0.71 17.14 8.60
CA PRO A 37 0.50 16.39 8.97
C PRO A 37 0.53 15.98 10.45
N GLU A 38 -0.12 16.73 11.35
CA GLU A 38 -0.27 16.42 12.77
C GLU A 38 -1.13 15.18 13.04
N THR A 39 -1.94 14.75 12.07
CA THR A 39 -2.72 13.51 12.14
C THR A 39 -1.94 12.29 11.68
N PHE A 40 -0.61 12.41 11.53
CA PHE A 40 0.27 11.30 11.21
C PHE A 40 1.38 11.17 12.25
N THR A 41 1.80 9.92 12.47
CA THR A 41 2.99 9.59 13.24
C THR A 41 4.01 8.90 12.36
N ARG A 42 5.28 9.08 12.72
CA ARG A 42 6.42 8.52 12.02
C ARG A 42 6.78 7.18 12.65
N ILE A 43 6.76 6.11 11.86
CA ILE A 43 7.20 4.78 12.27
C ILE A 43 8.41 4.34 11.46
N THR A 44 9.16 3.36 11.95
CA THR A 44 10.25 2.74 11.19
C THR A 44 9.79 1.36 10.73
N HIS A 45 9.72 1.15 9.41
CA HIS A 45 9.36 -0.12 8.80
C HIS A 45 10.13 -0.31 7.49
N TYR A 46 10.49 -1.55 7.16
CA TYR A 46 11.37 -1.85 6.01
C TYR A 46 12.63 -0.98 5.97
N ASP A 47 13.28 -0.71 7.11
CA ASP A 47 14.43 0.19 7.22
C ASP A 47 14.22 1.60 6.63
N MET A 48 12.95 2.01 6.53
CA MET A 48 12.53 3.34 6.12
C MET A 48 11.67 3.96 7.18
N SER A 49 11.53 5.27 7.10
CA SER A 49 10.60 5.96 7.96
C SER A 49 9.35 6.35 7.19
N LEU A 50 8.21 5.87 7.68
CA LEU A 50 6.91 5.95 7.03
C LEU A 50 5.92 6.68 7.93
N GLN A 51 4.95 7.33 7.29
CA GLN A 51 3.86 8.00 7.97
C GLN A 51 2.67 7.04 8.10
N LEU A 52 2.05 7.02 9.27
CA LEU A 52 0.80 6.33 9.53
C LEU A 52 -0.17 7.29 10.20
N THR A 53 -1.43 7.27 9.77
CA THR A 53 -2.45 8.09 10.38
C THR A 53 -2.69 7.72 11.85
N THR A 54 -2.91 8.75 12.66
CA THR A 54 -3.38 8.67 14.04
C THR A 54 -4.86 9.00 14.17
N ASP A 55 -5.52 9.47 13.09
CA ASP A 55 -6.96 9.72 13.08
C ASP A 55 -7.75 8.40 13.21
N PRO A 56 -8.60 8.24 14.24
CA PRO A 56 -9.30 6.99 14.47
C PRO A 56 -10.24 6.58 13.33
N LYS A 57 -10.89 7.55 12.67
CA LYS A 57 -11.86 7.26 11.61
C LYS A 57 -11.15 6.75 10.36
N LEU A 58 -10.12 7.45 9.91
CA LEU A 58 -9.28 7.06 8.78
C LEU A 58 -8.57 5.74 9.06
N LYS A 59 -8.01 5.57 10.27
CA LYS A 59 -7.37 4.31 10.66
C LYS A 59 -8.34 3.13 10.59
N ASN A 60 -9.56 3.29 11.10
CA ASN A 60 -10.59 2.25 11.05
C ASN A 60 -11.00 1.94 9.60
N TYR A 61 -11.21 2.98 8.79
CA TYR A 61 -11.53 2.83 7.37
C TYR A 61 -10.44 2.04 6.63
N LEU A 62 -9.19 2.47 6.72
CA LEU A 62 -8.07 1.81 6.06
C LEU A 62 -7.88 0.38 6.58
N THR A 63 -8.07 0.13 7.87
CA THR A 63 -7.98 -1.21 8.44
C THR A 63 -9.03 -2.15 7.83
N ASN A 64 -10.28 -1.69 7.69
CA ASN A 64 -11.35 -2.48 7.08
C ASN A 64 -11.07 -2.76 5.60
N VAL A 65 -10.65 -1.74 4.85
CA VAL A 65 -10.30 -1.88 3.42
C VAL A 65 -9.14 -2.85 3.23
N VAL A 66 -8.06 -2.70 3.99
CA VAL A 66 -6.86 -3.56 3.89
C VAL A 66 -7.15 -5.00 4.34
N SER A 67 -8.00 -5.18 5.36
CA SER A 67 -8.43 -6.51 5.80
C SER A 67 -9.20 -7.24 4.70
N GLN A 68 -10.16 -6.55 4.05
CA GLN A 68 -10.91 -7.13 2.95
C GLN A 68 -10.03 -7.38 1.72
N LEU A 69 -9.12 -6.43 1.42
CA LEU A 69 -8.16 -6.56 0.32
C LEU A 69 -7.27 -7.79 0.51
N LYS A 70 -6.83 -8.08 1.73
CA LYS A 70 -6.03 -9.27 2.04
C LYS A 70 -6.77 -10.56 1.68
N GLU A 71 -8.06 -10.65 1.96
CA GLU A 71 -8.89 -11.81 1.59
C GLU A 71 -8.97 -11.95 0.07
N TRP A 72 -9.28 -10.87 -0.63
CA TRP A 72 -9.39 -10.89 -2.09
C TRP A 72 -8.06 -11.14 -2.80
N LEU A 73 -6.95 -10.67 -2.24
CA LEU A 73 -5.60 -10.99 -2.72
C LEU A 73 -5.31 -12.48 -2.58
N PHE A 74 -5.65 -13.07 -1.44
CA PHE A 74 -5.53 -14.51 -1.24
C PHE A 74 -6.43 -15.29 -2.21
N GLU A 75 -7.63 -14.76 -2.49
CA GLU A 75 -8.55 -15.33 -3.46
C GLU A 75 -8.17 -15.06 -4.93
N CYS A 76 -7.14 -14.25 -5.20
CA CYS A 76 -6.79 -13.79 -6.55
C CYS A 76 -7.97 -13.14 -7.30
N THR A 77 -8.85 -12.41 -6.60
CA THR A 77 -10.04 -11.77 -7.17
C THR A 77 -9.84 -10.28 -7.45
N VAL A 78 -8.86 -9.62 -6.81
CA VAL A 78 -8.52 -8.21 -7.10
C VAL A 78 -7.69 -8.12 -8.37
N GLN A 79 -8.11 -7.22 -9.26
CA GLN A 79 -7.38 -6.90 -10.50
C GLN A 79 -6.61 -5.58 -10.38
N LYS A 80 -7.18 -4.60 -9.68
CA LYS A 80 -6.60 -3.28 -9.51
C LYS A 80 -7.11 -2.60 -8.25
N LEU A 81 -6.25 -1.79 -7.65
CA LEU A 81 -6.61 -0.83 -6.61
C LEU A 81 -6.37 0.57 -7.17
N VAL A 82 -7.33 1.47 -7.00
CA VAL A 82 -7.20 2.85 -7.48
C VAL A 82 -7.55 3.82 -6.37
N LEU A 83 -6.60 4.68 -6.02
CA LEU A 83 -6.84 5.83 -5.15
C LEU A 83 -7.05 7.06 -6.03
N VAL A 84 -8.21 7.69 -5.89
CA VAL A 84 -8.60 8.87 -6.67
C VAL A 84 -8.56 10.06 -5.74
N ILE A 85 -7.94 11.15 -6.19
CA ILE A 85 -7.93 12.43 -5.48
C ILE A 85 -8.78 13.40 -6.29
N THR A 86 -9.77 13.99 -5.64
CA THR A 86 -10.71 14.91 -6.28
C THR A 86 -10.69 16.28 -5.60
N CYS A 87 -10.96 17.33 -6.37
CA CYS A 87 -11.17 18.66 -5.81
C CYS A 87 -12.50 18.69 -5.05
N LEU A 88 -12.50 19.15 -3.81
CA LEU A 88 -13.69 19.22 -2.97
C LEU A 88 -14.77 20.15 -3.53
N GLU A 89 -14.38 21.22 -4.22
CA GLU A 89 -15.32 22.24 -4.71
C GLU A 89 -15.95 21.85 -6.06
N THR A 90 -15.16 21.29 -6.97
CA THR A 90 -15.59 21.02 -8.36
C THR A 90 -15.90 19.56 -8.61
N SER A 91 -15.52 18.66 -7.69
CA SER A 91 -15.51 17.20 -7.88
C SER A 91 -14.70 16.74 -9.10
N GLU A 92 -13.78 17.58 -9.59
CA GLU A 92 -12.87 17.23 -10.67
C GLU A 92 -11.82 16.24 -10.18
N VAL A 93 -11.53 15.21 -10.99
CA VAL A 93 -10.48 14.25 -10.70
C VAL A 93 -9.12 14.85 -11.01
N LEU A 94 -8.32 15.09 -9.97
CA LEU A 94 -6.98 15.68 -10.10
C LEU A 94 -5.92 14.60 -10.29
N GLU A 95 -6.02 13.50 -9.53
CA GLU A 95 -5.06 12.40 -9.60
C GLU A 95 -5.72 11.03 -9.50
N ARG A 96 -5.09 10.04 -10.15
CA ARG A 96 -5.52 8.65 -10.12
C ARG A 96 -4.30 7.75 -9.94
N TRP A 97 -4.09 7.30 -8.71
CA TRP A 97 -3.03 6.37 -8.34
C TRP A 97 -3.52 4.94 -8.54
N GLN A 98 -3.18 4.34 -9.68
CA GLN A 98 -3.59 3.00 -10.07
C GLN A 98 -2.48 1.98 -9.76
N PHE A 99 -2.87 0.89 -9.10
CA PHE A 99 -2.04 -0.27 -8.81
C PHE A 99 -2.70 -1.49 -9.45
N ASP A 100 -2.15 -1.95 -10.57
CA ASP A 100 -2.58 -3.18 -11.21
C ASP A 100 -1.97 -4.39 -10.48
N ILE A 101 -2.79 -5.40 -10.23
CA ILE A 101 -2.46 -6.55 -9.41
C ILE A 101 -2.59 -7.80 -10.25
N GLU A 102 -1.47 -8.50 -10.41
CA GLU A 102 -1.42 -9.79 -11.07
C GLU A 102 -1.23 -10.90 -10.04
N CYS A 103 -2.17 -11.84 -10.02
CA CYS A 103 -2.13 -12.99 -9.12
C CYS A 103 -1.88 -14.27 -9.92
N ASP A 104 -0.82 -14.99 -9.59
CA ASP A 104 -0.56 -16.30 -10.18
C ASP A 104 -1.47 -17.35 -9.54
N LYS A 105 -2.54 -17.71 -10.25
CA LYS A 105 -3.56 -18.65 -9.78
C LYS A 105 -3.01 -20.06 -9.51
N SER A 106 -1.90 -20.45 -10.14
CA SER A 106 -1.27 -21.75 -9.88
C SER A 106 -0.73 -21.88 -8.45
N ALA A 107 -0.47 -20.76 -7.78
CA ALA A 107 -0.03 -20.73 -6.39
C ALA A 107 -1.10 -21.17 -5.38
N LYS A 108 -2.38 -21.25 -5.77
CA LYS A 108 -3.43 -21.86 -4.95
C LYS A 108 -3.38 -23.38 -4.98
N GLU A 109 -2.99 -23.95 -6.12
CA GLU A 109 -2.99 -25.40 -6.35
C GLU A 109 -1.73 -26.05 -5.76
N SER A 110 -0.59 -25.37 -5.80
CA SER A 110 0.62 -25.81 -5.10
C SER A 110 0.69 -25.18 -3.70
N SER A 111 0.47 -25.97 -2.65
CA SER A 111 0.70 -25.54 -1.26
C SER A 111 2.18 -25.36 -0.91
N ALA A 112 3.09 -25.71 -1.82
CA ALA A 112 4.52 -25.53 -1.68
C ALA A 112 4.89 -24.03 -1.69
N PRO A 113 5.67 -23.53 -0.72
CA PRO A 113 6.19 -22.16 -0.74
C PRO A 113 7.04 -21.92 -1.99
N ARG A 114 6.88 -20.75 -2.62
CA ARG A 114 7.75 -20.33 -3.73
C ARG A 114 9.09 -19.85 -3.20
N GLU A 115 10.18 -20.23 -3.86
CA GLU A 115 11.53 -19.80 -3.51
C GLU A 115 11.76 -18.32 -3.87
N LYS A 116 11.26 -17.42 -3.03
CA LYS A 116 11.66 -16.01 -3.00
C LYS A 116 11.88 -15.62 -1.54
N SER A 117 13.02 -14.99 -1.27
CA SER A 117 13.33 -14.58 0.10
C SER A 117 12.44 -13.41 0.52
N ILE A 118 11.99 -13.41 1.78
CA ILE A 118 11.20 -12.31 2.35
C ILE A 118 11.97 -10.99 2.22
N LYS A 119 13.30 -11.02 2.41
CA LYS A 119 14.17 -9.84 2.27
C LYS A 119 14.08 -9.21 0.88
N THR A 120 14.14 -10.02 -0.18
CA THR A 120 14.02 -9.53 -1.55
C THR A 120 12.67 -8.84 -1.77
N ILE A 121 11.58 -9.39 -1.23
CA ILE A 121 10.24 -8.82 -1.36
C ILE A 121 10.14 -7.49 -0.57
N GLN A 122 10.71 -7.44 0.63
CA GLN A 122 10.78 -6.21 1.41
C GLN A 122 11.60 -5.12 0.70
N ASP A 123 12.71 -5.49 0.05
CA ASP A 123 13.54 -4.57 -0.73
C ASP A 123 12.78 -4.01 -1.95
N GLU A 124 11.96 -4.84 -2.61
CA GLU A 124 11.08 -4.42 -3.70
C GLU A 124 9.98 -3.47 -3.22
N ILE A 125 9.27 -3.83 -2.13
CA ILE A 125 8.27 -2.97 -1.48
C ILE A 125 8.88 -1.62 -1.09
N ARG A 126 10.09 -1.65 -0.52
CA ARG A 126 10.85 -0.45 -0.16
C ARG A 126 11.08 0.44 -1.38
N SER A 127 11.49 -0.16 -2.50
CA SER A 127 11.72 0.56 -3.75
C SER A 127 10.44 1.24 -4.25
N VAL A 128 9.31 0.55 -4.23
CA VAL A 128 8.03 1.10 -4.69
C VAL A 128 7.58 2.27 -3.83
N ILE A 129 7.65 2.17 -2.49
CA ILE A 129 7.28 3.29 -1.60
C ILE A 129 8.18 4.51 -1.85
N ARG A 130 9.49 4.31 -2.06
CA ARG A 130 10.41 5.41 -2.41
C ARG A 130 10.04 6.04 -3.75
N GLN A 131 9.62 5.24 -4.72
CA GLN A 131 9.15 5.74 -6.01
C GLN A 131 7.87 6.57 -5.88
N ILE A 132 6.93 6.17 -5.01
CA ILE A 132 5.74 6.99 -4.70
C ILE A 132 6.17 8.36 -4.19
N THR A 133 7.03 8.41 -3.17
CA THR A 133 7.52 9.69 -2.62
C THR A 133 8.29 10.53 -3.66
N ALA A 134 9.14 9.89 -4.48
CA ALA A 134 9.87 10.59 -5.53
C ALA A 134 8.95 11.11 -6.64
N THR A 135 7.91 10.37 -7.01
CA THR A 135 6.97 10.79 -8.06
C THR A 135 6.23 12.06 -7.65
N ILE A 136 5.88 12.20 -6.36
CA ILE A 136 5.17 13.37 -5.84
C ILE A 136 5.97 14.66 -6.04
N THR A 137 7.31 14.62 -6.04
CA THR A 137 8.12 15.82 -6.30
C THR A 137 8.02 16.32 -7.75
N PHE A 138 7.50 15.51 -8.66
CA PHE A 138 7.28 15.86 -10.06
C PHE A 138 5.80 16.20 -10.36
N LEU A 139 4.90 16.02 -9.39
CA LEU A 139 3.49 16.37 -9.54
C LEU A 139 3.27 17.86 -9.25
N PRO A 140 2.32 18.51 -9.93
CA PRO A 140 1.90 19.87 -9.59
C PRO A 140 1.49 19.99 -8.12
N LEU A 141 1.62 21.18 -7.53
CA LEU A 141 1.10 21.45 -6.20
C LEU A 141 -0.44 21.42 -6.24
N LEU A 142 -1.07 20.77 -5.26
CA LEU A 142 -2.51 20.87 -5.06
C LEU A 142 -2.79 22.18 -4.33
N GLU A 143 -3.33 23.16 -5.05
CA GLU A 143 -3.64 24.49 -4.49
C GLU A 143 -5.04 24.54 -3.86
N THR A 144 -5.88 23.52 -4.12
CA THR A 144 -7.26 23.44 -3.63
C THR A 144 -7.44 22.32 -2.60
N PRO A 145 -8.39 22.47 -1.65
CA PRO A 145 -8.80 21.36 -0.78
C PRO A 145 -9.24 20.15 -1.61
N CYS A 146 -8.80 18.96 -1.20
CA CYS A 146 -9.08 17.70 -1.88
C CYS A 146 -9.62 16.64 -0.91
N GLU A 147 -10.38 15.67 -1.44
CA GLU A 147 -10.81 14.44 -0.77
C GLU A 147 -10.50 13.18 -1.57
#